data_AF-A0A955YC62-F1
#
_entry.id   AF-A0A955YC62-F1
#
_cell.length_a   1.000
_cell.length_b   1.000
_cell.length_c   1.000
_cell.angle_alpha   90.00
_cell.angle_beta   90.00
_cell.angle_gamma   90.00
#
_symmetry.space_group_name_H-M   'P 1'
#
loop_
_entity.id
_entity.type
_entity.pdbx_description
1 polymer ?
#
loop_
_entity_poly.entity_id
_entity_poly.type
_entity_poly.pdbx_seq_one_letter_code
_entity_poly.pdbx_strand_id
1 'polypeptide(L)'
;MRPAVRALLLCVGLLAATEVGLRVTGRGPWRPFADLAQVPRMSAPDPELGWVSLPGDHVWSTATGTVRTHIAADGSRGFPGTGERTVVLLGGSYMFGFGLSDEDVVNARLVRLRADLRVIDHAVPGYGTHQSALLAERLDLRGATVVYGLVELHEGRNVA
;
A
#
# COMPACT_ATOMS: atom_id res chain seq x y z
N MET A 1 10.51 54.24 -4.67
CA MET A 1 10.45 52.82 -4.24
C MET A 1 11.79 52.16 -4.56
N ARG A 2 12.45 51.51 -3.58
CA ARG A 2 13.77 50.90 -3.78
C ARG A 2 13.72 49.80 -4.87
N PRO A 3 14.78 49.60 -5.68
CA PRO A 3 14.80 48.60 -6.75
C PRO A 3 14.45 47.20 -6.26
N ALA A 4 14.87 46.84 -5.04
CA ALA A 4 14.50 45.58 -4.39
C ALA A 4 12.98 45.39 -4.20
N VAL A 5 12.26 46.46 -3.87
CA VAL A 5 10.79 46.41 -3.69
C VAL A 5 10.08 46.23 -5.05
N ARG A 6 10.60 46.82 -6.12
CA ARG A 6 10.08 46.61 -7.49
C ARG A 6 10.29 45.17 -7.95
N ALA A 7 11.47 44.62 -7.72
CA ALA A 7 11.79 43.23 -8.05
C ALA A 7 10.88 42.26 -7.28
N LEU A 8 10.68 42.47 -5.97
CA LEU A 8 9.80 41.64 -5.16
C LEU A 8 8.34 41.66 -5.66
N LEU A 9 7.80 42.84 -5.95
CA LEU A 9 6.43 42.97 -6.46
C LEU A 9 6.28 42.31 -7.83
N LEU A 10 7.29 42.39 -8.71
CA LEU A 10 7.30 41.70 -9.99
C LEU A 10 7.30 40.18 -9.79
N CYS A 11 8.13 39.65 -8.89
CA CYS A 11 8.16 38.21 -8.58
C CYS A 11 6.82 37.72 -8.04
N VAL A 12 6.22 38.43 -7.08
CA VAL A 12 4.90 38.08 -6.53
C VAL A 12 3.82 38.14 -7.61
N GLY A 13 3.85 39.19 -8.44
CA GLY A 13 2.92 39.35 -9.56
C GLY A 13 3.03 38.21 -10.58
N LEU A 14 4.24 37.79 -10.92
CA LEU A 14 4.49 36.66 -11.81
C LEU A 14 3.99 35.34 -11.22
N LEU A 15 4.29 35.06 -9.94
CA LEU A 15 3.81 33.86 -9.26
C LEU A 15 2.28 33.81 -9.20
N ALA A 16 1.63 34.94 -8.89
CA ALA A 16 0.17 35.05 -8.89
C ALA A 16 -0.43 34.83 -10.28
N ALA A 17 0.16 35.42 -11.33
CA ALA A 17 -0.27 35.24 -12.70
C ALA A 17 -0.12 33.78 -13.16
N THR A 18 0.99 33.12 -12.79
CA THR A 18 1.19 31.70 -13.06
C THR A 18 0.14 30.83 -12.38
N GLU A 19 -0.12 31.04 -11.08
CA GLU A 19 -1.14 30.29 -10.33
C GLU A 19 -2.54 30.47 -10.94
N VAL A 20 -2.92 31.71 -11.30
CA VAL A 20 -4.21 31.98 -11.97
C VAL A 20 -4.27 31.24 -13.32
N GLY A 21 -3.21 31.30 -14.13
CA GLY A 21 -3.13 30.57 -15.39
C GLY A 21 -3.26 29.05 -15.23
N LEU A 22 -2.63 28.49 -14.18
CA LEU A 22 -2.78 27.08 -13.84
C LEU A 22 -4.24 26.75 -13.50
N ARG A 23 -4.90 27.52 -12.63
CA ARG A 23 -6.30 27.27 -12.24
C ARG A 23 -7.29 27.40 -13.39
N VAL A 24 -7.12 28.41 -14.26
CA VAL A 24 -7.98 28.61 -15.44
C VAL A 24 -7.84 27.44 -16.43
N THR A 25 -6.66 26.80 -16.50
CA THR A 25 -6.44 25.60 -17.32
C THR A 25 -6.81 24.29 -16.62
N GLY A 26 -7.53 24.37 -15.49
CA GLY A 26 -7.96 23.19 -14.72
C GLY A 26 -6.84 22.50 -13.94
N ARG A 27 -5.64 23.10 -13.86
CA ARG A 27 -4.53 22.57 -13.05
C ARG A 27 -4.68 23.06 -11.62
N GLY A 28 -4.97 22.12 -10.72
CA GLY A 28 -4.99 22.36 -9.28
C GLY A 28 -3.65 22.04 -8.62
N PRO A 29 -3.52 22.36 -7.32
CA PRO A 29 -2.38 21.90 -6.53
C PRO A 29 -2.28 20.38 -6.63
N TRP A 30 -1.06 19.87 -6.78
CA TRP A 30 -0.82 18.43 -6.75
C TRP A 30 -1.24 17.86 -5.40
N ARG A 31 -2.16 16.89 -5.42
CA ARG A 31 -2.64 16.19 -4.23
C ARG A 31 -2.27 14.71 -4.34
N PRO A 32 -1.00 14.33 -4.09
CA PRO A 32 -0.53 12.95 -4.27
C PRO A 32 -1.27 11.91 -3.43
N PHE A 33 -2.07 12.35 -2.45
CA PHE A 33 -2.79 11.50 -1.52
C PHE A 33 -4.29 11.81 -1.44
N ALA A 34 -4.85 12.54 -2.41
CA ALA A 34 -6.30 12.78 -2.44
C ALA A 34 -7.10 11.47 -2.43
N ASP A 35 -6.61 10.46 -3.14
CA ASP A 35 -7.24 9.15 -3.22
C ASP A 35 -7.05 8.32 -1.93
N LEU A 36 -6.00 8.59 -1.14
CA LEU A 36 -5.80 7.92 0.15
C LEU A 36 -6.87 8.31 1.17
N ALA A 37 -7.51 9.48 1.03
CA ALA A 37 -8.61 9.87 1.90
C ALA A 37 -9.84 8.97 1.75
N GLN A 38 -9.96 8.25 0.63
CA GLN A 38 -11.06 7.31 0.39
C GLN A 38 -10.74 5.90 0.88
N VAL A 39 -9.49 5.62 1.26
CA VAL A 39 -9.07 4.29 1.72
C VAL A 39 -9.66 4.06 3.12
N PRO A 40 -10.45 3.00 3.34
CA PRO A 40 -10.97 2.68 4.65
C PRO A 40 -9.84 2.34 5.61
N ARG A 41 -10.14 2.39 6.91
CA ARG A 41 -9.19 1.93 7.91
C ARG A 41 -9.00 0.42 7.78
N MET A 42 -7.85 0.02 7.23
CA MET A 42 -7.44 -1.38 7.06
C MET A 42 -6.38 -1.83 8.06
N SER A 43 -6.08 -1.01 9.07
CA SER A 43 -5.07 -1.32 10.08
C SER A 43 -5.50 -0.97 11.51
N ALA A 44 -4.98 -1.76 12.44
CA ALA A 44 -5.09 -1.54 13.88
C ALA A 44 -3.69 -1.40 14.50
N PRO A 45 -3.51 -0.54 15.54
CA PRO A 45 -2.24 -0.44 16.23
C PRO A 45 -1.79 -1.78 16.85
N ASP A 46 -0.49 -2.05 16.81
CA ASP A 46 0.17 -3.18 17.48
C ASP A 46 1.43 -2.67 18.21
N PRO A 47 1.66 -3.05 19.47
CA PRO A 47 2.75 -2.48 20.27
C PRO A 47 4.15 -2.85 19.78
N GLU A 48 4.34 -3.96 19.06
CA GLU A 48 5.66 -4.38 18.59
C GLU A 48 5.81 -4.19 17.08
N LEU A 49 4.76 -4.48 16.31
CA LEU A 49 4.76 -4.34 14.86
C LEU A 49 4.42 -2.91 14.40
N GLY A 50 3.93 -2.06 15.31
CA GLY A 50 3.37 -0.74 15.02
C GLY A 50 1.90 -0.82 14.60
N TRP A 51 1.58 -1.65 13.60
CA TRP A 51 0.21 -1.91 13.18
C TRP A 51 0.05 -3.30 12.57
N VAL A 52 -1.15 -3.85 12.60
CA VAL A 52 -1.54 -5.10 11.92
C VAL A 52 -2.73 -4.86 10.99
N SER A 53 -2.91 -5.74 10.01
CA SER A 53 -4.08 -5.75 9.13
C SER A 53 -5.36 -5.92 9.93
N LEU A 54 -6.37 -5.09 9.65
CA LEU A 54 -7.68 -5.15 10.30
C LEU A 54 -8.61 -6.07 9.49
N PRO A 55 -9.11 -7.18 10.06
CA PRO A 55 -10.01 -8.09 9.36
C PRO A 55 -11.29 -7.41 8.86
N GLY A 56 -11.81 -7.92 7.74
CA GLY A 56 -13.06 -7.46 7.14
C GLY A 56 -12.97 -7.24 5.63
N ASP A 57 -14.11 -6.89 5.05
CA ASP A 57 -14.23 -6.49 3.65
C ASP A 57 -14.11 -4.98 3.53
N HIS A 58 -13.13 -4.54 2.75
CA HIS A 58 -12.77 -3.15 2.56
C HIS A 58 -13.02 -2.75 1.10
N VAL A 59 -13.78 -1.68 0.89
CA VAL A 59 -14.15 -1.20 -0.44
C VAL A 59 -13.87 0.29 -0.56
N TRP A 60 -13.16 0.69 -1.60
CA TRP A 60 -12.89 2.09 -1.90
C TRP A 60 -12.76 2.35 -3.39
N SER A 61 -12.82 3.63 -3.77
CA SER A 61 -12.62 4.05 -5.15
C SER A 61 -11.20 4.58 -5.35
N THR A 62 -10.69 4.33 -6.54
CA THR A 62 -9.42 4.87 -7.06
C THR A 62 -9.71 5.59 -8.38
N ALA A 63 -8.74 6.32 -8.92
CA ALA A 63 -8.86 6.92 -10.24
C ALA A 63 -9.18 5.91 -11.37
N THR A 64 -8.86 4.63 -11.17
CA THR A 64 -8.99 3.56 -12.18
C THR A 64 -10.16 2.61 -11.94
N GLY A 65 -10.89 2.74 -10.82
CA GLY A 65 -12.03 1.88 -10.51
C GLY A 65 -12.24 1.62 -9.02
N THR A 66 -13.16 0.72 -8.71
CA THR A 66 -13.45 0.28 -7.34
C THR A 66 -12.54 -0.88 -6.96
N VAL A 67 -11.89 -0.75 -5.81
CA VAL A 67 -11.05 -1.78 -5.20
C VAL A 67 -11.85 -2.49 -4.12
N ARG A 68 -11.79 -3.83 -4.12
CA ARG A 68 -12.35 -4.69 -3.07
C ARG A 68 -11.25 -5.53 -2.46
N THR A 69 -11.11 -5.47 -1.14
CA THR A 69 -10.07 -6.19 -0.41
C THR A 69 -10.65 -6.90 0.80
N HIS A 70 -10.50 -8.21 0.84
CA HIS A 70 -10.83 -9.04 1.98
C HIS A 70 -9.57 -9.27 2.83
N ILE A 71 -9.70 -9.07 4.14
CA ILE A 71 -8.69 -9.45 5.14
C ILE A 71 -9.33 -10.47 6.08
N ALA A 72 -8.78 -11.67 6.10
CA ALA A 72 -9.23 -12.77 6.95
C ALA A 72 -8.92 -12.51 8.44
N ALA A 73 -9.51 -13.33 9.32
CA ALA A 73 -9.38 -13.17 10.76
C ALA A 73 -7.94 -13.32 11.29
N ASP A 74 -7.08 -14.04 10.57
CA ASP A 74 -5.65 -14.19 10.86
C ASP A 74 -4.80 -13.04 10.29
N GLY A 75 -5.44 -12.03 9.72
CA GLY A 75 -4.80 -10.88 9.09
C GLY A 75 -4.26 -11.16 7.68
N SER A 76 -4.45 -12.36 7.12
CA SER A 76 -4.07 -12.65 5.74
C SER A 76 -5.04 -12.01 4.74
N ARG A 77 -4.53 -11.62 3.57
CA ARG A 77 -5.31 -11.01 2.51
C ARG A 77 -5.89 -12.07 1.56
N GLY A 78 -7.15 -11.85 1.16
CA GLY A 78 -7.84 -12.58 0.12
C GLY A 78 -8.27 -13.98 0.56
N PHE A 79 -8.42 -14.87 -0.42
CA PHE A 79 -8.93 -16.23 -0.20
C PHE A 79 -7.83 -17.24 -0.54
N PRO A 80 -7.28 -17.95 0.46
CA PRO A 80 -6.26 -18.94 0.20
C PRO A 80 -6.83 -20.09 -0.63
N GLY A 81 -6.04 -20.58 -1.59
CA GLY A 81 -6.36 -21.82 -2.30
C GLY A 81 -6.43 -23.02 -1.36
N THR A 82 -7.07 -24.09 -1.80
CA THR A 82 -7.25 -25.33 -1.03
C THR A 82 -6.14 -26.36 -1.28
N GLY A 83 -5.03 -25.97 -1.89
CA GLY A 83 -3.93 -26.86 -2.21
C GLY A 83 -3.14 -27.35 -0.98
N GLU A 84 -2.41 -28.45 -1.14
CA GLU A 84 -1.61 -29.04 -0.06
C GLU A 84 -0.30 -28.29 0.18
N ARG A 85 0.24 -27.62 -0.85
CA ARG A 85 1.53 -26.93 -0.76
C ARG A 85 1.33 -25.50 -0.30
N THR A 86 1.77 -25.21 0.93
CA THR A 86 1.60 -23.88 1.51
C THR A 86 2.71 -22.92 1.06
N VAL A 87 2.30 -21.77 0.54
CA VAL A 87 3.16 -20.63 0.24
C VAL A 87 2.71 -19.46 1.09
N VAL A 88 3.62 -18.85 1.85
CA VAL A 88 3.34 -17.66 2.64
C VAL A 88 4.00 -16.45 1.99
N LEU A 89 3.23 -15.40 1.74
CA LEU A 89 3.73 -14.14 1.21
C LEU A 89 3.93 -13.14 2.35
N LEU A 90 5.08 -12.48 2.36
CA LEU A 90 5.43 -11.41 3.29
C LEU A 90 5.94 -10.21 2.51
N GLY A 91 5.73 -9.01 3.06
CA GLY A 91 6.23 -7.79 2.45
C GLY A 91 5.38 -6.57 2.77
N GLY A 92 5.61 -5.51 1.99
CA GLY A 92 4.89 -4.25 2.06
C GLY A 92 3.67 -4.19 1.14
N SER A 93 3.30 -2.96 0.78
CA SER A 93 2.13 -2.66 -0.07
C SER A 93 2.16 -3.29 -1.46
N TYR A 94 3.35 -3.56 -2.01
CA TYR A 94 3.50 -4.19 -3.33
C TYR A 94 3.16 -5.67 -3.31
N MET A 95 3.63 -6.40 -2.29
CA MET A 95 3.27 -7.82 -2.13
C MET A 95 1.79 -7.96 -1.75
N PHE A 96 1.32 -7.10 -0.84
CA PHE A 96 -0.11 -7.02 -0.49
C PHE A 96 -0.97 -6.71 -1.71
N GLY A 97 -0.47 -5.98 -2.70
CA GLY A 97 -1.24 -5.53 -3.87
C GLY A 97 -2.17 -4.36 -3.55
N PHE A 98 -1.67 -3.36 -2.82
CA PHE A 98 -2.46 -2.18 -2.45
C PHE A 98 -2.99 -1.45 -3.69
N GLY A 99 -4.30 -1.21 -3.73
CA GLY A 99 -4.98 -0.62 -4.88
C GLY A 99 -5.43 -1.62 -5.95
N LEU A 100 -5.19 -2.93 -5.74
CA LEU A 100 -5.76 -4.00 -6.55
C LEU A 100 -6.92 -4.66 -5.81
N SER A 101 -7.91 -5.16 -6.55
CA SER A 101 -8.94 -6.03 -5.98
C SER A 101 -8.42 -7.45 -5.74
N ASP A 102 -9.11 -8.24 -4.93
CA ASP A 102 -8.69 -9.59 -4.56
C ASP A 102 -8.52 -10.54 -5.75
N GLU A 103 -9.24 -10.32 -6.84
CA GLU A 103 -9.08 -11.07 -8.07
C GLU A 103 -7.74 -10.80 -8.78
N ASP A 104 -7.12 -9.64 -8.55
CA ASP A 104 -5.97 -9.16 -9.31
C ASP A 104 -4.62 -9.33 -8.62
N VAL A 105 -4.63 -9.63 -7.32
CA VAL A 105 -3.43 -9.81 -6.52
C VAL A 105 -2.68 -11.11 -6.82
N VAL A 106 -1.40 -11.14 -6.44
CA VAL A 106 -0.48 -12.23 -6.80
C VAL A 106 -0.88 -13.57 -6.20
N ASN A 107 -1.37 -13.60 -4.95
CA ASN A 107 -1.85 -14.83 -4.31
C ASN A 107 -3.02 -15.45 -5.10
N ALA A 108 -4.01 -14.64 -5.51
CA ALA A 108 -5.14 -15.11 -6.31
C ALA A 108 -4.69 -15.60 -7.70
N ARG A 109 -3.76 -14.89 -8.35
CA ARG A 109 -3.18 -15.32 -9.63
C ARG A 109 -2.41 -16.64 -9.49
N LEU A 110 -1.62 -16.82 -8.43
CA LEU A 110 -0.85 -18.04 -8.19
C LEU A 110 -1.76 -19.25 -7.97
N VAL A 111 -2.82 -19.12 -7.17
CA VAL A 111 -3.80 -20.20 -6.95
C VAL A 111 -4.49 -20.60 -8.26
N ARG A 112 -4.85 -19.62 -9.12
CA ARG A 112 -5.43 -19.91 -10.44
C ARG A 112 -4.46 -20.62 -11.39
N LEU A 113 -3.17 -20.29 -11.32
CA LEU A 113 -2.13 -20.93 -12.14
C LEU A 113 -1.74 -22.32 -11.61
N ARG A 114 -1.85 -22.55 -10.31
CA ARG A 114 -1.38 -23.74 -9.61
C ARG A 114 -2.35 -24.11 -8.49
N ALA A 115 -3.34 -24.95 -8.81
CA ALA A 115 -4.35 -25.41 -7.87
C ALA A 115 -3.80 -26.29 -6.72
N ASP A 116 -2.56 -26.79 -6.84
CA ASP A 116 -1.87 -27.51 -5.77
C ASP A 116 -1.31 -26.59 -4.68
N LEU A 117 -1.38 -25.26 -4.87
CA LEU A 117 -0.92 -24.28 -3.90
C LEU A 117 -2.05 -23.77 -3.01
N ARG A 118 -1.73 -23.64 -1.73
CA ARG A 118 -2.43 -22.78 -0.76
C ARG A 118 -1.55 -21.57 -0.50
N VAL A 119 -1.93 -20.43 -1.07
CA VAL A 119 -1.17 -19.18 -0.93
C VAL A 119 -1.80 -18.29 0.14
N ILE A 120 -1.07 -18.01 1.21
CA ILE A 120 -1.50 -17.19 2.35
C ILE A 120 -0.71 -15.89 2.32
N ASP A 121 -1.39 -14.76 2.12
CA ASP A 121 -0.73 -13.46 1.99
C ASP A 121 -0.77 -12.68 3.30
N HIS A 122 0.35 -12.62 4.01
CA HIS A 122 0.53 -11.84 5.23
C HIS A 122 1.32 -10.54 4.99
N ALA A 123 1.44 -10.08 3.74
CA ALA A 123 2.01 -8.77 3.49
C ALA A 123 1.15 -7.67 4.13
N VAL A 124 1.78 -6.59 4.60
CA VAL A 124 1.09 -5.48 5.27
C VAL A 124 1.56 -4.16 4.65
N PRO A 125 0.64 -3.31 4.13
CA PRO A 125 1.02 -2.00 3.63
C PRO A 125 1.86 -1.20 4.63
N GLY A 126 2.96 -0.64 4.16
CA GLY A 126 3.90 0.14 4.96
C GLY A 126 5.00 -0.66 5.66
N TYR A 127 4.91 -2.00 5.72
CA TYR A 127 5.99 -2.79 6.32
C TYR A 127 7.32 -2.66 5.56
N GLY A 128 8.42 -2.62 6.32
CA GLY A 128 9.79 -2.84 5.85
C GLY A 128 10.27 -4.27 6.14
N THR A 129 11.57 -4.55 5.97
CA THR A 129 12.09 -5.91 6.24
C THR A 129 12.03 -6.26 7.72
N HIS A 130 12.26 -5.30 8.61
CA HIS A 130 12.23 -5.55 10.05
C HIS A 130 10.84 -5.95 10.55
N GLN A 131 9.80 -5.18 10.22
CA GLN A 131 8.42 -5.51 10.60
C GLN A 131 7.95 -6.83 9.98
N SER A 132 8.33 -7.13 8.74
CA SER A 132 8.02 -8.42 8.13
C SER A 132 8.74 -9.59 8.80
N ALA A 133 9.97 -9.39 9.29
CA ALA A 133 10.68 -10.41 10.07
C ALA A 133 10.00 -10.67 11.42
N LEU A 134 9.64 -9.61 12.16
CA LEU A 134 8.88 -9.75 13.41
C LEU A 134 7.52 -10.42 13.20
N LEU A 135 6.82 -10.11 12.11
CA LEU A 135 5.58 -10.79 11.77
C LEU A 135 5.83 -12.28 11.48
N ALA A 136 6.91 -12.62 10.76
CA ALA A 136 7.27 -14.01 10.47
C ALA A 136 7.49 -14.83 11.75
N GLU A 137 8.05 -14.23 12.80
CA GLU A 137 8.24 -14.88 14.11
C GLU A 137 6.92 -15.24 14.81
N ARG A 138 5.82 -14.55 14.46
CA ARG A 138 4.47 -14.80 15.02
C ARG A 138 3.67 -15.84 14.22
N LEU A 139 4.15 -16.29 13.07
CA LEU A 139 3.45 -17.20 12.17
C LEU A 139 3.99 -18.63 12.30
N ASP A 140 3.12 -19.65 12.15
CA ASP A 140 3.58 -21.03 11.97
C ASP A 140 3.99 -21.26 10.51
N LEU A 141 5.28 -21.14 10.24
CA LEU A 141 5.85 -21.26 8.89
C LEU A 141 6.39 -22.67 8.60
N ARG A 142 6.14 -23.65 9.48
CA ARG A 142 6.68 -25.02 9.30
C ARG A 142 6.14 -25.65 8.02
N GLY A 143 7.05 -26.09 7.16
CA GLY A 143 6.72 -26.73 5.88
C GLY A 143 6.19 -25.78 4.80
N ALA A 144 6.10 -24.47 5.08
CA ALA A 144 5.71 -23.47 4.09
C ALA A 144 6.92 -22.96 3.29
N THR A 145 6.70 -22.70 2.01
CA THR A 145 7.62 -21.87 1.22
C THR A 145 7.31 -20.41 1.50
N VAL A 146 8.28 -19.66 2.03
CA VAL A 146 8.11 -18.23 2.32
C VAL A 146 8.65 -17.39 1.16
N VAL A 147 7.84 -16.46 0.67
CA VAL A 147 8.22 -15.50 -0.38
C VAL A 147 8.14 -14.10 0.19
N TYR A 148 9.27 -13.39 0.17
CA TYR A 148 9.34 -12.01 0.61
C TYR A 148 9.41 -11.04 -0.59
N GLY A 149 8.49 -10.08 -0.64
CA GLY A 149 8.49 -9.01 -1.64
C GLY A 149 9.39 -7.85 -1.22
N LEU A 150 10.65 -7.86 -1.67
CA LEU A 150 11.59 -6.76 -1.44
C LEU A 150 11.45 -5.68 -2.53
N VAL A 151 11.34 -4.42 -2.11
CA VAL A 151 11.41 -3.25 -2.99
C VAL A 151 12.34 -2.21 -2.37
N GLU A 152 12.93 -1.34 -3.19
CA GLU A 152 13.92 -0.32 -2.78
C GLU A 152 13.46 0.53 -1.58
N LEU A 153 12.17 0.87 -1.53
CA LEU A 153 11.56 1.63 -0.42
C LEU A 153 11.72 0.96 0.95
N HIS A 154 11.95 -0.36 1.00
CA HIS A 154 12.14 -1.06 2.27
C HIS A 154 13.50 -0.74 2.90
N GLU A 155 14.53 -0.45 2.11
CA GLU A 155 15.86 -0.10 2.64
C GLU A 155 15.78 1.18 3.49
N GLY A 156 15.00 2.17 3.04
CA GLY A 156 14.78 3.43 3.75
C GLY A 156 13.80 3.34 4.93
N ARG A 157 13.03 2.26 5.07
CA ARG A 157 12.07 2.07 6.20
C ARG A 157 12.70 1.40 7.42
N ASN A 158 13.87 0.78 7.24
CA ASN A 158 14.58 0.08 8.31
C ASN A 158 15.58 0.97 9.05
N VAL A 159 15.68 2.25 8.67
CA VAL A 159 16.53 3.26 9.31
C VAL A 159 15.67 4.17 10.17
N ALA A 160 15.24 3.66 11.31
CA ALA A 160 14.71 4.45 12.42
C ALA A 160 15.78 4.58 13.50
#